data_AF-A0A9E6EL67-F1
#
_entry.id   AF-A0A9E6EL67-F1
#
_cell.length_a   1.000
_cell.length_b   1.000
_cell.length_c   1.000
_cell.angle_alpha   90.00
_cell.angle_beta   90.00
_cell.angle_gamma   90.00
#
_symmetry.space_group_name_H-M   'P 1'
#
loop_
_entity.id
_entity.type
_entity.pdbx_description
1 polymer ?
#
loop_
_entity_poly.entity_id
_entity_poly.type
_entity_poly.pdbx_seq_one_letter_code
_entity_poly.pdbx_strand_id
1 'polypeptide(L)'
;MNARRHPGRALALTLCALLGGSPSCRPVKGVLVGQVLDPSGNPEPGAAVAVFPLDPVEGWSGFDRVAWHRTDRRGLFRFPLPPGPHGLSVSHPSFIGVNVSRLSVDPGSTYTLPFPLRLQGGGYPLRGEIRDRWGRPLEGILGLVPPLGGPLRTAASVRLARIRDGRYQVAVAPGTYFFLPWAKGLMHPGEWIEAGRAAQDRNAVLVPEPSPAPPESVRWLQAQAVPLDTGDPGLLDGLLRSGAVLGLGEVTHGSREFRQIVHEVIQHLGDRGEPRALALELSPSDGFALDAFIQGEGSEPALPLAYRTAEIRNLLQWLRRFNGPRQGDSRFRIYGIDPADPGPAYRWALSFFRRHDPGTAPCFQRVLGDLGSARETGFPGDQARADRWRAALDLLHRRLDALAATLDSRTLERQRRSLVALGQFIPLAVD
;
A
#
# COMPACT_ATOMS: atom_id res chain seq x y z
N MET A 1 -32.21 -45.98 18.01
CA MET A 1 -31.01 -46.85 18.10
C MET A 1 -29.76 -46.02 17.82
N ASN A 2 -28.90 -45.93 18.84
CA ASN A 2 -27.51 -45.48 18.88
C ASN A 2 -27.07 -44.14 18.27
N ALA A 3 -27.06 -43.15 19.16
CA ALA A 3 -26.10 -42.06 19.18
C ALA A 3 -24.68 -42.56 19.50
N ARG A 4 -23.66 -42.00 18.84
CA ARG A 4 -22.30 -41.89 19.37
C ARG A 4 -21.81 -40.45 19.16
N ARG A 5 -22.00 -39.63 20.19
CA ARG A 5 -21.32 -38.34 20.37
C ARG A 5 -19.98 -38.63 21.06
N HIS A 6 -18.88 -38.11 20.52
CA HIS A 6 -17.58 -38.09 21.19
C HIS A 6 -17.57 -37.00 22.29
N PRO A 7 -17.36 -37.33 23.57
CA PRO A 7 -17.13 -36.34 24.62
C PRO A 7 -15.61 -36.18 24.80
N GLY A 8 -15.05 -35.04 24.42
CA GLY A 8 -13.59 -34.87 24.57
C GLY A 8 -13.02 -33.46 24.43
N ARG A 9 -13.85 -32.42 24.27
CA ARG A 9 -13.32 -31.04 24.07
C ARG A 9 -14.01 -29.93 24.86
N ALA A 10 -15.02 -30.24 25.68
CA ALA A 10 -15.79 -29.23 26.40
C ALA A 10 -15.48 -29.12 27.91
N LEU A 11 -14.57 -29.93 28.47
CA LEU A 11 -14.32 -29.94 29.92
C LEU A 11 -13.03 -29.24 30.40
N ALA A 12 -12.22 -28.67 29.50
CA ALA A 12 -10.96 -28.01 29.89
C ALA A 12 -11.08 -26.49 30.10
N LEU A 13 -12.17 -25.86 29.65
CA LEU A 13 -12.34 -24.40 29.70
C LEU A 13 -13.17 -23.89 30.89
N THR A 14 -13.81 -24.78 31.65
CA THR A 14 -14.72 -24.38 32.75
C THR A 14 -14.08 -24.51 34.15
N LEU A 15 -12.88 -25.11 34.29
CA LEU A 15 -12.26 -25.29 35.61
C LEU A 15 -11.39 -24.10 36.07
N CYS A 16 -11.01 -23.17 35.18
CA CYS A 16 -10.18 -22.01 35.55
C CYS A 16 -10.96 -20.83 36.17
N ALA A 17 -12.30 -20.85 36.15
CA ALA A 17 -13.12 -19.74 36.65
C ALA A 17 -13.46 -19.82 38.15
N LEU A 18 -13.06 -20.89 38.86
CA LEU A 18 -13.49 -21.14 40.26
C LEU A 18 -12.35 -21.25 41.28
N LEU A 19 -11.10 -21.02 40.88
CA LEU A 19 -9.96 -20.92 41.82
C LEU A 19 -9.29 -19.56 41.62
N GLY A 20 -9.70 -18.59 42.43
CA GLY A 20 -9.07 -17.29 42.53
C GLY A 20 -7.58 -17.44 42.86
N GLY A 21 -6.74 -16.86 42.01
CA GLY A 21 -5.28 -16.87 42.13
C GLY A 21 -4.61 -17.71 41.06
N SER A 22 -4.51 -17.19 39.84
CA SER A 22 -3.57 -17.75 38.85
C SER A 22 -2.14 -17.53 39.37
N PRO A 23 -1.34 -18.59 39.62
CA PRO A 23 0.09 -18.38 39.76
C PRO A 23 0.58 -17.81 38.43
N SER A 24 1.31 -16.70 38.46
CA SER A 24 1.91 -16.13 37.27
C SER A 24 2.95 -17.12 36.72
N CYS A 25 2.52 -18.05 35.86
CA CYS A 25 3.41 -18.86 35.05
C CYS A 25 4.14 -17.90 34.11
N ARG A 26 5.30 -17.40 34.53
CA ARG A 26 6.20 -16.69 33.64
C ARG A 26 6.58 -17.67 32.52
N PRO A 27 6.34 -17.34 31.25
CA PRO A 27 6.71 -18.23 30.15
C PRO A 27 8.21 -18.49 30.23
N VAL A 28 8.59 -19.78 30.25
CA VAL A 28 9.99 -20.20 30.27
C VAL A 28 10.61 -19.78 28.94
N LYS A 29 11.58 -18.86 28.99
CA LYS A 29 12.31 -18.40 27.81
C LYS A 29 13.19 -19.51 27.27
N GLY A 30 13.30 -19.62 25.95
CA GLY A 30 14.40 -20.34 25.31
C GLY A 30 15.60 -19.43 25.09
N VAL A 31 16.66 -19.96 24.48
CA VAL A 31 17.90 -19.23 24.21
C VAL A 31 18.28 -19.39 22.75
N LEU A 32 18.50 -18.28 22.05
CA LEU A 32 19.10 -18.26 20.72
C LEU A 32 20.61 -18.01 20.83
N VAL A 33 21.40 -18.84 20.16
CA VAL A 33 22.87 -18.71 20.09
C VAL A 33 23.31 -18.71 18.63
N GLY A 34 24.28 -17.87 18.29
CA GLY A 34 24.89 -17.87 16.97
C GLY A 34 26.22 -17.13 16.94
N GLN A 35 26.81 -17.08 15.75
CA GLN A 35 28.07 -16.40 15.48
C GLN A 35 27.93 -15.49 14.26
N VAL A 36 28.55 -14.32 14.29
CA VAL A 36 28.69 -13.41 13.15
C VAL A 36 30.13 -13.39 12.68
N LEU A 37 30.33 -13.45 11.37
CA LEU A 37 31.63 -13.37 10.71
C LEU A 37 31.68 -12.17 9.75
N ASP A 38 32.87 -11.63 9.56
CA ASP A 38 33.18 -10.65 8.53
C ASP A 38 33.13 -11.30 7.12
N PRO A 39 33.23 -10.51 6.03
CA PRO A 39 33.22 -11.06 4.68
C PRO A 39 34.35 -12.07 4.39
N SER A 40 35.49 -11.90 5.04
CA SER A 40 36.67 -12.77 4.94
C SER A 40 36.51 -14.09 5.73
N GLY A 41 35.50 -14.19 6.60
CA GLY A 41 35.21 -15.36 7.42
C GLY A 41 35.80 -15.31 8.83
N ASN A 42 36.34 -14.17 9.27
CA ASN A 42 36.83 -14.00 10.64
C ASN A 42 35.69 -13.63 11.59
N PRO A 43 35.79 -13.95 12.90
CA PRO A 43 34.82 -13.49 13.90
C PRO A 43 34.64 -11.97 13.92
N GLU A 44 33.40 -11.49 13.86
CA GLU A 44 33.09 -10.06 13.84
C GLU A 44 32.60 -9.58 15.21
N PRO A 45 33.43 -8.88 16.01
CA PRO A 45 33.02 -8.33 17.30
C PRO A 45 32.20 -7.05 17.17
N GLY A 46 31.22 -6.86 18.06
CA GLY A 46 30.46 -5.62 18.14
C GLY A 46 29.35 -5.44 17.10
N ALA A 47 29.16 -6.40 16.18
CA ALA A 47 28.03 -6.45 15.27
C ALA A 47 26.71 -6.39 16.05
N ALA A 48 25.77 -5.57 15.60
CA ALA A 48 24.50 -5.37 16.28
C ALA A 48 23.51 -6.42 15.80
N VAL A 49 23.12 -7.32 16.71
CA VAL A 49 22.12 -8.36 16.44
C VAL A 49 20.80 -7.89 17.02
N ALA A 50 19.78 -7.79 16.18
CA ALA A 50 18.39 -7.51 16.54
C ALA A 50 17.56 -8.77 16.35
N VAL A 51 16.73 -9.09 17.33
CA VAL A 51 15.78 -10.21 17.25
C VAL A 51 14.40 -9.70 17.60
N PHE A 52 13.40 -10.08 16.81
CA PHE A 52 12.03 -9.61 16.95
C PHE A 52 11.03 -10.74 16.72
N PRO A 53 9.89 -10.76 17.42
CA PRO A 53 8.85 -11.74 17.17
C PRO A 53 8.24 -11.54 15.77
N LEU A 54 7.88 -12.62 15.11
CA LEU A 54 7.10 -12.57 13.86
C LEU A 54 5.63 -12.81 14.19
N ASP A 55 4.76 -11.95 13.66
CA ASP A 55 3.32 -12.19 13.70
C ASP A 55 2.93 -13.16 12.56
N PRO A 56 2.10 -14.19 12.79
CA PRO A 56 1.71 -15.14 11.75
C PRO A 56 0.89 -14.53 10.60
N VAL A 57 0.19 -13.42 10.86
CA VAL A 57 -0.68 -12.73 9.91
C VAL A 57 0.06 -11.54 9.30
N GLU A 58 0.61 -10.67 10.14
CA GLU A 58 1.24 -9.41 9.72
C GLU A 58 2.73 -9.58 9.36
N GLY A 59 3.34 -10.72 9.71
CA GLY A 59 4.76 -10.99 9.49
C GLY A 59 5.70 -10.25 10.45
N TRP A 60 5.35 -9.05 10.91
CA TRP A 60 6.15 -8.19 11.79
C TRP A 60 5.35 -7.76 13.02
N SER A 61 5.94 -7.80 14.22
CA SER A 61 5.22 -7.55 15.48
C SER A 61 5.47 -6.18 16.14
N GLY A 62 6.20 -5.28 15.48
CA GLY A 62 6.47 -3.91 15.96
C GLY A 62 7.92 -3.68 16.40
N PHE A 63 8.33 -2.40 16.48
CA PHE A 63 9.67 -1.99 16.91
C PHE A 63 9.88 -2.06 18.44
N ASP A 64 8.80 -1.95 19.20
CA ASP A 64 8.76 -1.98 20.67
C ASP A 64 9.17 -3.34 21.26
N ARG A 65 9.07 -4.42 20.46
CA ARG A 65 9.41 -5.79 20.86
C ARG A 65 10.78 -6.27 20.38
N VAL A 66 11.60 -5.39 19.82
CA VAL A 66 12.94 -5.72 19.33
C VAL A 66 13.92 -5.86 20.50
N ALA A 67 14.51 -7.05 20.62
CA ALA A 67 15.63 -7.32 21.52
C ALA A 67 16.97 -7.14 20.79
N TRP A 68 18.01 -6.74 21.52
CA TRP A 68 19.31 -6.41 20.94
C TRP A 68 20.49 -6.98 21.74
N HIS A 69 21.56 -7.35 21.05
CA HIS A 69 22.84 -7.74 21.62
C HIS A 69 23.96 -7.31 20.68
N ARG A 70 25.17 -7.27 21.22
CA ARG A 70 26.39 -7.09 20.43
C ARG A 70 27.19 -8.37 20.51
N THR A 71 27.76 -8.78 19.39
CA THR A 71 28.65 -9.94 19.38
C THR A 71 29.90 -9.68 20.22
N ASP A 72 30.39 -10.73 20.88
CA ASP A 72 31.62 -10.68 21.66
C ASP A 72 32.88 -10.74 20.78
N ARG A 73 34.07 -10.84 21.40
CA ARG A 73 35.36 -10.93 20.69
C ARG A 73 35.48 -12.14 19.75
N ARG A 74 34.66 -13.17 19.94
CA ARG A 74 34.58 -14.37 19.10
C ARG A 74 33.41 -14.31 18.11
N GLY A 75 32.79 -13.14 17.95
CA GLY A 75 31.63 -12.97 17.08
C GLY A 75 30.37 -13.65 17.62
N LEU A 76 30.37 -14.15 18.87
CA LEU A 76 29.27 -14.93 19.43
C LEU A 76 28.20 -14.02 20.03
N PHE A 77 26.95 -14.47 19.94
CA PHE A 77 25.83 -13.85 20.64
C PHE A 77 24.96 -14.91 21.32
N ARG A 78 24.34 -14.52 22.45
CA ARG A 78 23.40 -15.35 23.20
C ARG A 78 22.22 -14.51 23.68
N PHE A 79 21.00 -14.93 23.38
CA PHE A 79 19.78 -14.20 23.69
C PHE A 79 18.72 -15.07 24.36
N PRO A 80 18.22 -14.71 25.55
CA PRO A 80 16.99 -15.27 26.07
C PRO A 80 15.79 -14.65 25.34
N LEU A 81 14.97 -15.47 24.69
CA LEU A 81 13.82 -15.03 23.90
C LEU A 81 12.53 -15.70 24.41
N PRO A 82 11.37 -15.03 24.30
CA PRO A 82 10.09 -15.71 24.40
C PRO A 82 10.04 -16.89 23.42
N PRO A 83 9.28 -17.96 23.73
CA PRO A 83 9.10 -19.03 22.77
C PRO A 83 8.27 -18.57 21.56
N GLY A 84 8.51 -19.21 20.41
CA GLY A 84 7.76 -18.97 19.17
C GLY A 84 8.61 -18.47 17.99
N PRO A 85 7.97 -18.01 16.90
CA PRO A 85 8.64 -17.58 15.68
C PRO A 85 9.28 -16.19 15.81
N HIS A 86 10.51 -16.05 15.32
CA HIS A 86 11.32 -14.85 15.36
C HIS A 86 12.02 -14.58 14.03
N GLY A 87 12.24 -13.30 13.77
CA GLY A 87 13.16 -12.79 12.76
C GLY A 87 14.43 -12.29 13.44
N LEU A 88 15.54 -12.33 12.70
CA LEU A 88 16.82 -11.80 13.14
C LEU A 88 17.39 -10.89 12.06
N SER A 89 17.90 -9.74 12.46
CA SER A 89 18.66 -8.81 11.61
C SER A 89 20.01 -8.53 12.26
N VAL A 90 21.08 -8.68 11.49
CA VAL A 90 22.43 -8.25 11.89
C VAL A 90 22.77 -7.00 11.12
N SER A 91 23.14 -5.93 11.81
CA SER A 91 23.61 -4.70 11.21
C SER A 91 25.02 -4.34 11.65
N HIS A 92 25.73 -3.66 10.74
CA HIS A 92 27.10 -3.22 10.94
C HIS A 92 27.29 -1.86 10.24
N PRO A 93 28.10 -0.93 10.80
CA PRO A 93 28.36 0.37 10.18
C PRO A 93 29.15 0.29 8.86
N SER A 94 29.88 -0.80 8.62
CA SER A 94 30.81 -0.94 7.48
C SER A 94 30.54 -2.14 6.57
N PHE A 95 29.70 -3.07 7.00
CA PHE A 95 29.39 -4.28 6.23
C PHE A 95 27.89 -4.44 6.04
N ILE A 96 27.49 -4.94 4.87
CA ILE A 96 26.09 -5.18 4.59
C ILE A 96 25.60 -6.30 5.50
N GLY A 97 24.52 -6.00 6.22
CA GLY A 97 23.88 -6.87 7.18
C GLY A 97 23.23 -8.12 6.58
N VAL A 98 22.92 -9.08 7.45
CA VAL A 98 22.23 -10.33 7.12
C VAL A 98 20.92 -10.44 7.88
N ASN A 99 19.93 -11.03 7.24
CA ASN A 99 18.62 -11.27 7.82
C ASN A 99 18.30 -12.78 7.81
N VAL A 100 17.59 -13.24 8.84
CA VAL A 100 17.08 -14.61 8.93
C VAL A 100 15.58 -14.56 9.22
N SER A 101 14.79 -15.12 8.32
CA SER A 101 13.35 -15.39 8.51
C SER A 101 13.16 -16.82 9.00
N ARG A 102 12.25 -17.04 9.96
CA ARG A 102 11.82 -18.38 10.43
C ARG A 102 12.77 -19.05 11.43
N LEU A 103 13.18 -18.31 12.43
CA LEU A 103 13.74 -18.91 13.65
C LEU A 103 12.58 -19.28 14.57
N SER A 104 12.56 -20.49 15.14
CA SER A 104 11.60 -20.85 16.18
C SER A 104 12.35 -21.28 17.41
N VAL A 105 12.04 -20.67 18.55
CA VAL A 105 12.68 -20.97 19.83
C VAL A 105 11.66 -21.67 20.71
N ASP A 106 12.01 -22.86 21.21
CA ASP A 106 11.14 -23.61 22.12
C ASP A 106 11.36 -23.21 23.59
N PRO A 107 10.33 -23.32 24.45
CA PRO A 107 10.44 -22.97 25.87
C PRO A 107 11.56 -23.77 26.56
N GLY A 108 12.48 -23.09 27.24
CA GLY A 108 13.56 -23.72 28.01
C GLY A 108 14.68 -24.35 27.17
N SER A 109 14.56 -24.34 25.85
CA SER A 109 15.54 -24.94 24.93
C SER A 109 16.59 -23.93 24.47
N THR A 110 17.78 -24.41 24.11
CA THR A 110 18.77 -23.61 23.38
C THR A 110 18.71 -23.94 21.89
N TYR A 111 18.36 -22.95 21.08
CA TYR A 111 18.44 -23.01 19.63
C TYR A 111 19.76 -22.41 19.15
N THR A 112 20.61 -23.21 18.54
CA THR A 112 21.88 -22.76 17.94
C THR A 112 21.70 -22.63 16.44
N LEU A 113 22.08 -21.48 15.87
CA LEU A 113 22.05 -21.29 14.43
C LEU A 113 22.94 -22.37 13.74
N PRO A 114 22.44 -23.02 12.68
CA PRO A 114 23.17 -24.12 12.03
C PRO A 114 24.40 -23.66 11.24
N PHE A 115 24.55 -22.35 11.01
CA PHE A 115 25.68 -21.75 10.32
C PHE A 115 25.99 -20.36 10.90
N PRO A 116 27.25 -19.90 10.83
CA PRO A 116 27.59 -18.53 11.16
C PRO A 116 26.96 -17.56 10.15
N LEU A 117 26.52 -16.39 10.65
CA LEU A 117 25.99 -15.31 9.85
C LEU A 117 27.15 -14.48 9.28
N ARG A 118 27.46 -14.67 8.01
CA ARG A 118 28.57 -13.95 7.35
C ARG A 118 28.08 -12.64 6.73
N LEU A 119 28.61 -11.51 7.19
CA LEU A 119 28.34 -10.19 6.62
C LEU A 119 28.92 -10.06 5.21
N GLN A 120 28.38 -9.16 4.40
CA GLN A 120 28.85 -8.95 3.02
C GLN A 120 29.66 -7.65 2.92
N GLY A 121 30.70 -7.69 2.08
CA GLY A 121 31.48 -6.50 1.73
C GLY A 121 30.73 -5.58 0.75
N GLY A 122 31.23 -4.36 0.56
CA GLY A 122 30.75 -3.47 -0.52
C GLY A 122 29.43 -2.74 -0.25
N GLY A 123 29.15 -2.36 1.00
CA GLY A 123 27.97 -1.56 1.37
C GLY A 123 28.22 -0.05 1.38
N TYR A 124 27.15 0.71 1.17
CA TYR A 124 27.15 2.18 1.32
C TYR A 124 26.74 2.55 2.74
N PRO A 125 27.48 3.44 3.42
CA PRO A 125 27.10 3.89 4.75
C PRO A 125 25.90 4.85 4.65
N LEU A 126 24.78 4.44 5.24
CA LEU A 126 23.66 5.33 5.53
C LEU A 126 23.80 5.83 6.96
N ARG A 127 23.81 7.15 7.13
CA ARG A 127 23.93 7.82 8.44
C ARG A 127 22.95 8.97 8.54
N GLY A 128 22.69 9.43 9.75
CA GLY A 128 21.83 10.58 9.95
C GLY A 128 21.50 10.85 11.41
N GLU A 129 20.79 11.95 11.62
CA GLU A 129 20.32 12.42 12.92
C GLU A 129 18.79 12.36 13.03
N ILE A 130 18.31 11.77 14.12
CA ILE A 130 16.91 11.57 14.45
C ILE A 130 16.60 12.36 15.72
N ARG A 131 15.66 13.29 15.60
CA ARG A 131 15.28 14.22 16.66
C ARG A 131 13.78 14.23 16.87
N ASP A 132 13.32 14.71 18.01
CA ASP A 132 11.91 15.05 18.18
C ASP A 132 11.59 16.44 17.62
N ARG A 133 10.31 16.83 17.64
CA ARG A 133 9.82 18.13 17.19
C ARG A 133 10.43 19.35 17.91
N TRP A 134 11.14 19.14 19.03
CA TRP A 134 11.83 20.18 19.78
C TRP A 134 13.35 20.15 19.55
N GLY A 135 13.82 19.34 18.60
CA GLY A 135 15.23 19.23 18.23
C GLY A 135 16.06 18.37 19.18
N ARG A 136 15.46 17.67 20.14
CA ARG A 136 16.19 16.82 21.09
C ARG A 136 16.58 15.50 20.43
N PRO A 137 17.82 14.99 20.62
CA PRO A 137 18.25 13.71 20.08
C PRO A 137 17.43 12.56 20.69
N LEU A 138 17.17 11.53 19.89
CA LEU A 138 16.35 10.38 20.31
C LEU A 138 17.16 9.08 20.42
N GLU A 139 16.72 8.21 21.34
CA GLU A 139 17.10 6.80 21.38
C GLU A 139 16.01 6.00 20.68
N GLY A 140 16.40 5.10 19.77
CA GLY A 140 15.42 4.44 18.92
C GLY A 140 15.97 3.37 18.01
N ILE A 141 15.16 3.04 17.02
CA ILE A 141 15.43 2.02 16.01
C ILE A 141 15.18 2.63 14.64
N LEU A 142 16.10 2.37 13.71
CA LEU A 142 15.87 2.59 12.29
C LEU A 142 15.51 1.25 11.63
N GLY A 143 14.35 1.20 10.98
CA GLY A 143 14.00 0.15 10.03
C GLY A 143 14.26 0.58 8.59
N LEU A 144 14.87 -0.30 7.80
CA LEU A 144 15.04 -0.15 6.36
C LEU A 144 14.43 -1.36 5.67
N VAL A 145 13.37 -1.12 4.90
CA VAL A 145 12.55 -2.18 4.30
C VAL A 145 12.73 -2.16 2.79
N PRO A 146 13.33 -3.18 2.16
CA PRO A 146 13.45 -3.22 0.71
C PRO A 146 12.07 -3.42 0.05
N PRO A 147 11.86 -2.95 -1.20
CA PRO A 147 10.65 -3.19 -1.96
C PRO A 147 10.57 -4.68 -2.33
N LEU A 148 9.90 -5.49 -1.51
CA LEU A 148 9.66 -6.91 -1.78
C LEU A 148 8.16 -7.18 -1.84
N GLY A 149 7.75 -8.03 -2.80
CA GLY A 149 6.36 -8.34 -3.11
C GLY A 149 5.63 -9.21 -2.08
N GLY A 150 5.23 -8.62 -0.95
CA GLY A 150 4.22 -9.16 -0.03
C GLY A 150 4.66 -9.24 1.45
N PRO A 151 3.72 -9.13 2.41
CA PRO A 151 3.99 -8.85 3.83
C PRO A 151 4.96 -9.82 4.53
N LEU A 152 4.87 -11.13 4.24
CA LEU A 152 5.78 -12.15 4.80
C LEU A 152 7.20 -12.09 4.23
N ARG A 153 7.39 -11.59 3.00
CA ARG A 153 8.72 -11.36 2.40
C ARG A 153 9.31 -10.02 2.88
N THR A 154 8.47 -9.08 3.26
CA THR A 154 8.82 -7.73 3.72
C THR A 154 9.27 -7.70 5.19
N ALA A 155 8.60 -8.41 6.09
CA ALA A 155 8.94 -8.42 7.52
C ALA A 155 10.29 -9.10 7.83
N ALA A 156 10.65 -10.11 7.04
CA ALA A 156 11.88 -10.87 7.22
C ALA A 156 13.13 -10.18 6.66
N SER A 157 12.96 -9.19 5.78
CA SER A 157 14.03 -8.50 5.07
C SER A 157 14.34 -7.12 5.68
N VAL A 158 13.57 -6.71 6.70
CA VAL A 158 13.78 -5.43 7.39
C VAL A 158 15.17 -5.42 8.02
N ARG A 159 16.01 -4.48 7.58
CA ARG A 159 17.29 -4.23 8.23
C ARG A 159 17.06 -3.28 9.39
N LEU A 160 17.56 -3.66 10.56
CA LEU A 160 17.43 -2.86 11.77
C LEU A 160 18.75 -2.24 12.17
N ALA A 161 18.76 -0.95 12.48
CA ALA A 161 19.89 -0.26 13.10
C ALA A 161 19.45 0.43 14.39
N ARG A 162 20.39 0.60 15.33
CA ARG A 162 20.14 1.37 16.55
C ARG A 162 20.36 2.85 16.29
N ILE A 163 19.46 3.67 16.79
CA ILE A 163 19.65 5.12 16.95
C ILE A 163 20.11 5.34 18.38
N ARG A 164 21.27 6.00 18.55
CA ARG A 164 21.83 6.37 19.85
C ARG A 164 22.29 7.80 19.84
N ASP A 165 21.98 8.54 20.90
CA ASP A 165 22.24 9.98 20.98
C ASP A 165 21.76 10.72 19.71
N GLY A 166 20.57 10.32 19.22
CA GLY A 166 20.00 10.83 17.98
C GLY A 166 20.72 10.41 16.72
N ARG A 167 21.77 9.58 16.75
CA ARG A 167 22.55 9.21 15.56
C ARG A 167 22.44 7.74 15.22
N TYR A 168 22.47 7.44 13.93
CA TYR A 168 22.59 6.07 13.46
C TYR A 168 23.61 5.97 12.32
N GLN A 169 24.17 4.78 12.15
CA GLN A 169 24.95 4.41 10.97
C GLN A 169 24.74 2.93 10.66
N VAL A 170 24.49 2.63 9.39
CA VAL A 170 24.33 1.26 8.90
C VAL A 170 24.80 1.16 7.46
N ALA A 171 25.56 0.10 7.14
CA ALA A 171 25.92 -0.20 5.77
C ALA A 171 24.82 -1.02 5.09
N VAL A 172 24.42 -0.58 3.89
CA VAL A 172 23.38 -1.23 3.09
C VAL A 172 23.85 -1.47 1.66
N ALA A 173 23.28 -2.48 1.00
CA ALA A 173 23.44 -2.67 -0.43
C ALA A 173 22.78 -1.51 -1.19
N PRO A 174 23.28 -1.14 -2.38
CA PRO A 174 22.62 -0.14 -3.21
C PRO A 174 21.19 -0.57 -3.57
N GLY A 175 20.27 0.38 -3.63
CA GLY A 175 18.87 0.19 -4.01
C GLY A 175 17.89 0.99 -3.16
N THR A 176 16.61 0.80 -3.46
CA THR A 176 15.49 1.49 -2.81
C THR A 176 15.16 0.84 -1.47
N TYR A 177 14.86 1.66 -0.46
CA TYR A 177 14.39 1.23 0.85
C TYR A 177 13.27 2.14 1.36
N PHE A 178 12.28 1.57 2.03
CA PHE A 178 11.35 2.33 2.85
C PHE A 178 12.01 2.61 4.21
N PHE A 179 12.22 3.89 4.50
CA PHE A 179 12.93 4.44 5.65
C PHE A 179 11.95 4.71 6.80
N LEU A 180 12.14 4.00 7.91
CA LEU A 180 11.26 3.99 9.07
C LEU A 180 12.03 4.14 10.38
N PRO A 181 12.46 5.36 10.74
CA PRO A 181 12.97 5.63 12.08
C PRO A 181 11.82 5.68 13.09
N TRP A 182 12.09 5.16 14.28
CA TRP A 182 11.11 4.96 15.33
C TRP A 182 11.74 5.18 16.71
N ALA A 183 10.99 5.77 17.63
CA ALA A 183 11.31 5.84 19.04
C ALA A 183 10.04 5.58 19.86
N LYS A 184 10.16 5.20 21.12
CA LYS A 184 8.98 4.87 21.93
C LYS A 184 8.00 6.06 22.00
N GLY A 185 6.78 5.88 21.50
CA GLY A 185 5.73 6.92 21.45
C GLY A 185 5.91 7.94 20.34
N LEU A 186 6.91 7.79 19.46
CA LEU A 186 7.18 8.67 18.33
C LEU A 186 7.46 7.86 17.05
N MET A 187 6.89 8.28 15.92
CA MET A 187 7.09 7.65 14.63
C MET A 187 7.44 8.66 13.53
N HIS A 188 7.98 8.13 12.45
CA HIS A 188 8.04 8.79 11.15
C HIS A 188 6.93 8.20 10.26
N PRO A 189 6.24 8.98 9.41
CA PRO A 189 5.25 8.45 8.47
C PRO A 189 5.85 7.47 7.44
N GLY A 190 7.17 7.42 7.35
CA GLY A 190 7.90 6.60 6.39
C GLY A 190 8.12 7.34 5.07
N GLU A 191 9.21 7.02 4.38
CA GLU A 191 9.50 7.56 3.06
C GLU A 191 10.32 6.54 2.25
N TRP A 192 10.24 6.59 0.92
CA TRP A 192 11.12 5.81 0.06
C TRP A 192 12.43 6.57 -0.15
N ILE A 193 13.56 5.90 0.07
CA ILE A 193 14.90 6.44 -0.14
C ILE A 193 15.71 5.55 -1.08
N GLU A 194 16.60 6.17 -1.84
CA GLU A 194 17.64 5.48 -2.61
C GLU A 194 18.95 5.45 -1.83
N ALA A 195 19.50 4.26 -1.61
CA ALA A 195 20.85 4.07 -1.09
C ALA A 195 21.83 3.80 -2.25
N GLY A 196 22.92 4.56 -2.34
CA GLY A 196 23.86 4.46 -3.46
C GLY A 196 25.13 5.30 -3.32
N ARG A 197 25.82 5.55 -4.44
CA ARG A 197 27.19 6.11 -4.50
C ARG A 197 27.39 7.49 -3.88
N ALA A 198 26.36 8.32 -3.80
CA ALA A 198 26.41 9.55 -3.02
C ALA A 198 25.93 9.22 -1.61
N ALA A 199 26.81 9.31 -0.60
CA ALA A 199 26.38 9.24 0.79
C ALA A 199 25.38 10.36 1.05
N GLN A 200 24.11 10.01 1.22
CA GLN A 200 23.07 10.96 1.60
C GLN A 200 22.80 10.77 3.08
N ASP A 201 23.24 11.73 3.88
CA ASP A 201 22.87 11.80 5.28
C ASP A 201 21.35 11.96 5.33
N ARG A 202 20.65 11.09 6.07
CA ARG A 202 19.20 11.09 6.18
C ARG A 202 18.77 11.42 7.60
N ASN A 203 18.45 12.68 7.81
CA ASN A 203 17.94 13.17 9.07
C ASN A 203 16.41 13.06 9.09
N ALA A 204 15.82 12.88 10.27
CA ALA A 204 14.37 12.87 10.42
C ALA A 204 13.92 13.47 11.76
N VAL A 205 12.72 14.04 11.75
CA VAL A 205 12.02 14.48 12.96
C VAL A 205 10.87 13.52 13.20
N LEU A 206 10.84 12.90 14.38
CA LEU A 206 9.73 12.01 14.75
C LEU A 206 8.57 12.80 15.37
N VAL A 207 7.37 12.39 15.02
CA VAL A 207 6.10 12.92 15.54
C VAL A 207 5.45 11.92 16.48
N PRO A 208 4.55 12.32 17.39
CA PRO A 208 3.84 11.37 18.26
C PRO A 208 3.16 10.25 17.47
N GLU A 209 3.27 9.02 17.96
CA GLU A 209 2.48 7.91 17.45
C GLU A 209 0.98 8.19 17.61
N PRO A 210 0.14 7.70 16.68
CA PRO A 210 -1.30 7.68 16.87
C PRO A 210 -1.62 6.99 18.20
N SER A 211 -2.17 7.75 19.14
CA SER A 211 -2.67 7.25 20.42
C SER A 211 -4.19 7.39 20.45
N PRO A 212 -4.89 6.61 21.29
CA PRO A 212 -6.32 6.82 21.49
C PRO A 212 -6.57 8.29 21.83
N ALA A 213 -7.56 8.88 21.17
CA ALA A 213 -7.92 10.28 21.43
C ALA A 213 -8.22 10.49 22.93
N PRO A 214 -7.84 11.64 23.52
CA PRO A 214 -8.14 11.93 24.91
C PRO A 214 -9.65 11.74 25.21
N PRO A 215 -10.03 11.23 26.39
CA PRO A 215 -11.44 10.97 26.71
C PRO A 215 -12.34 12.21 26.59
N GLU A 216 -11.78 13.41 26.82
CA GLU A 216 -12.49 14.67 26.61
C GLU A 216 -12.80 14.94 25.12
N SER A 217 -11.86 14.66 24.22
CA SER A 217 -12.06 14.76 22.78
C SER A 217 -13.10 13.76 22.30
N VAL A 218 -13.05 12.52 22.81
CA VAL A 218 -14.05 11.49 22.51
C VAL A 218 -15.44 11.93 22.97
N ARG A 219 -15.59 12.42 24.21
CA ARG A 219 -16.87 12.92 24.73
C ARG A 219 -17.40 14.11 23.93
N TRP A 220 -16.52 15.05 23.58
CA TRP A 220 -16.90 16.19 22.77
C TRP A 220 -17.39 15.74 21.38
N LEU A 221 -16.64 14.85 20.71
CA LEU A 221 -17.06 14.29 19.41
C LEU A 221 -18.40 13.57 19.51
N GLN A 222 -18.61 12.73 20.55
CA GLN A 222 -19.89 12.05 20.77
C GLN A 222 -21.05 13.02 20.98
N ALA A 223 -20.82 14.14 21.67
CA ALA A 223 -21.86 15.16 21.88
C ALA A 223 -22.17 16.00 20.63
N GLN A 224 -21.25 16.05 19.66
CA GLN A 224 -21.42 16.78 18.39
C GLN A 224 -21.81 15.87 17.21
N ALA A 225 -21.58 14.57 17.32
CA ALA A 225 -21.80 13.63 16.23
C ALA A 225 -23.30 13.48 15.92
N VAL A 226 -23.63 13.53 14.64
CA VAL A 226 -24.95 13.14 14.16
C VAL A 226 -24.89 11.64 13.86
N PRO A 227 -25.69 10.80 14.56
CA PRO A 227 -25.68 9.36 14.30
C PRO A 227 -26.16 9.09 12.88
N LEU A 228 -25.43 8.22 12.16
CA LEU A 228 -25.84 7.77 10.85
C LEU A 228 -26.73 6.54 10.98
N ASP A 229 -28.01 6.68 10.63
CA ASP A 229 -28.92 5.55 10.44
C ASP A 229 -29.11 5.33 8.95
N THR A 230 -28.60 4.19 8.45
CA THR A 230 -28.69 3.83 7.03
C THR A 230 -30.15 3.67 6.64
N GLY A 231 -30.64 4.53 5.74
CA GLY A 231 -32.03 4.54 5.31
C GLY A 231 -32.90 5.70 5.82
N ASP A 232 -32.37 6.65 6.61
CA ASP A 232 -33.06 7.91 6.93
C ASP A 232 -32.70 9.03 5.92
N PRO A 233 -33.62 9.42 5.02
CA PRO A 233 -33.36 10.48 4.03
C PRO A 233 -33.16 11.86 4.66
N GLY A 234 -33.78 12.14 5.82
CA GLY A 234 -33.72 13.45 6.47
C GLY A 234 -32.34 13.79 7.03
N LEU A 235 -31.61 12.76 7.46
CA LEU A 235 -30.21 12.85 7.87
C LEU A 235 -29.29 13.27 6.71
N LEU A 236 -29.49 12.67 5.53
CA LEU A 236 -28.71 13.01 4.34
C LEU A 236 -28.98 14.46 3.90
N ASP A 237 -30.22 14.95 4.04
CA ASP A 237 -30.54 16.36 3.76
C ASP A 237 -29.83 17.35 4.67
N GLY A 238 -29.65 17.02 5.96
CA GLY A 238 -28.90 17.86 6.90
C GLY A 238 -27.39 17.88 6.64
N LEU A 239 -26.83 16.77 6.14
CA LEU A 239 -25.39 16.61 5.84
C LEU A 239 -25.01 17.22 4.48
N LEU A 240 -25.89 17.06 3.49
CA LEU A 240 -25.67 17.51 2.11
C LEU A 240 -26.04 18.98 1.96
N ARG A 241 -25.19 19.85 2.49
CA ARG A 241 -25.24 21.29 2.21
C ARG A 241 -25.14 21.52 0.70
N SER A 242 -25.90 22.46 0.17
CA SER A 242 -25.83 22.84 -1.24
C SER A 242 -24.41 23.28 -1.62
N GLY A 243 -23.79 22.55 -2.54
CA GLY A 243 -22.48 22.84 -3.11
C GLY A 243 -22.40 22.33 -4.54
N ALA A 244 -21.57 22.95 -5.38
CA ALA A 244 -21.43 22.54 -6.78
C ALA A 244 -20.71 21.18 -6.94
N VAL A 245 -19.91 20.78 -5.95
CA VAL A 245 -19.10 19.56 -5.93
C VAL A 245 -19.17 18.93 -4.54
N LEU A 246 -19.41 17.62 -4.48
CA LEU A 246 -19.41 16.83 -3.25
C LEU A 246 -18.30 15.78 -3.33
N GLY A 247 -17.34 15.85 -2.39
CA GLY A 247 -16.29 14.84 -2.24
C GLY A 247 -16.78 13.69 -1.35
N LEU A 248 -16.80 12.47 -1.88
CA LEU A 248 -17.15 11.25 -1.14
C LEU A 248 -15.92 10.36 -1.05
N GLY A 249 -15.21 10.43 0.08
CA GLY A 249 -14.02 9.61 0.35
C GLY A 249 -14.35 8.29 1.03
N GLU A 250 -13.52 7.28 0.81
CA GLU A 250 -13.54 6.02 1.55
C GLU A 250 -12.22 5.82 2.30
N VAL A 251 -12.28 5.36 3.57
CA VAL A 251 -11.05 5.11 4.36
C VAL A 251 -10.31 3.88 3.83
N THR A 252 -11.03 2.93 3.21
CA THR A 252 -10.45 1.75 2.57
C THR A 252 -11.22 1.41 1.30
N HIS A 253 -10.55 0.75 0.34
CA HIS A 253 -11.18 0.21 -0.87
C HIS A 253 -11.93 -1.13 -0.67
N GLY A 254 -11.96 -1.69 0.55
CA GLY A 254 -12.46 -3.04 0.81
C GLY A 254 -13.65 -3.11 1.76
N SER A 255 -14.03 -2.00 2.38
CA SER A 255 -15.13 -1.95 3.35
C SER A 255 -16.47 -1.91 2.64
N ARG A 256 -17.29 -2.94 2.88
CA ARG A 256 -18.65 -3.04 2.35
C ARG A 256 -19.53 -1.86 2.78
N GLU A 257 -19.45 -1.51 4.06
CA GLU A 257 -20.30 -0.50 4.70
C GLU A 257 -20.08 0.89 4.10
N PHE A 258 -18.82 1.27 3.84
CA PHE A 258 -18.51 2.56 3.20
C PHE A 258 -19.11 2.67 1.81
N ARG A 259 -19.07 1.58 1.03
CA ARG A 259 -19.67 1.56 -0.32
C ARG A 259 -21.18 1.62 -0.31
N GLN A 260 -21.81 0.99 0.69
CA GLN A 260 -23.26 1.07 0.87
C GLN A 260 -23.70 2.50 1.21
N ILE A 261 -23.00 3.17 2.14
CA ILE A 261 -23.27 4.58 2.49
C ILE A 261 -23.12 5.49 1.26
N VAL A 262 -22.04 5.33 0.49
CA VAL A 262 -21.84 6.10 -0.76
C VAL A 262 -22.97 5.84 -1.76
N HIS A 263 -23.44 4.60 -1.90
CA HIS A 263 -24.57 4.26 -2.75
C HIS A 263 -25.86 4.96 -2.28
N GLU A 264 -26.18 4.92 -0.99
CA GLU A 264 -27.36 5.61 -0.42
C GLU A 264 -27.32 7.13 -0.67
N VAL A 265 -26.15 7.77 -0.50
CA VAL A 265 -25.97 9.19 -0.82
C VAL A 265 -26.27 9.48 -2.28
N ILE A 266 -25.76 8.66 -3.20
CA ILE A 266 -25.99 8.85 -4.65
C ILE A 266 -27.47 8.65 -5.00
N GLN A 267 -28.14 7.66 -4.39
CA GLN A 267 -29.58 7.43 -4.59
C GLN A 267 -30.40 8.64 -4.13
N HIS A 268 -30.12 9.11 -2.92
CA HIS A 268 -30.81 10.27 -2.33
C HIS A 268 -30.66 11.54 -3.18
N LEU A 269 -29.45 11.80 -3.71
CA LEU A 269 -29.21 12.90 -4.65
C LEU A 269 -29.98 12.73 -5.96
N GLY A 270 -30.08 11.49 -6.46
CA GLY A 270 -30.88 11.16 -7.64
C GLY A 270 -32.37 11.43 -7.41
N ASP A 271 -32.90 11.06 -6.25
CA ASP A 271 -34.31 11.23 -5.90
C ASP A 271 -34.71 12.70 -5.71
N ARG A 272 -33.76 13.54 -5.27
CA ARG A 272 -33.90 15.01 -5.24
C ARG A 272 -33.95 15.67 -6.61
N GLY A 273 -33.78 14.91 -7.70
CA GLY A 273 -33.73 15.46 -9.05
C GLY A 273 -32.45 16.24 -9.33
N GLU A 274 -31.36 15.93 -8.62
CA GLU A 274 -30.05 16.57 -8.79
C GLU A 274 -29.03 15.63 -9.48
N PRO A 275 -29.07 15.49 -10.81
CA PRO A 275 -27.98 14.85 -11.55
C PRO A 275 -26.78 15.80 -11.59
N ARG A 276 -25.63 15.30 -11.13
CA ARG A 276 -24.40 16.10 -10.99
C ARG A 276 -23.13 15.49 -11.58
N ALA A 277 -23.23 14.30 -12.18
CA ALA A 277 -22.10 13.47 -12.58
C ALA A 277 -21.30 12.88 -11.42
N LEU A 278 -20.77 11.69 -11.65
CA LEU A 278 -19.94 10.93 -10.71
C LEU A 278 -18.51 10.89 -11.26
N ALA A 279 -17.59 11.52 -10.55
CA ALA A 279 -16.16 11.41 -10.80
C ALA A 279 -15.60 10.31 -9.88
N LEU A 280 -15.07 9.23 -10.47
CA LEU A 280 -14.59 8.05 -9.74
C LEU A 280 -13.06 7.96 -9.85
N GLU A 281 -12.41 7.49 -8.78
CA GLU A 281 -10.97 7.21 -8.69
C GLU A 281 -10.63 5.94 -9.51
N LEU A 282 -10.74 6.07 -10.83
CA LEU A 282 -10.42 5.07 -11.83
C LEU A 282 -9.98 5.76 -13.13
N SER A 283 -9.41 4.99 -14.06
CA SER A 283 -8.89 5.54 -15.31
C SER A 283 -9.99 6.23 -16.13
N PRO A 284 -9.70 7.34 -16.83
CA PRO A 284 -10.67 7.98 -17.72
C PRO A 284 -11.34 7.01 -18.70
N SER A 285 -10.57 6.05 -19.22
CA SER A 285 -11.04 4.96 -20.08
C SER A 285 -12.06 4.02 -19.43
N ASP A 286 -11.82 3.61 -18.18
CA ASP A 286 -12.79 2.82 -17.42
C ASP A 286 -14.05 3.64 -17.17
N GLY A 287 -13.90 4.94 -16.89
CA GLY A 287 -15.00 5.88 -16.74
C GLY A 287 -15.90 5.95 -17.96
N PHE A 288 -15.34 5.99 -19.17
CA PHE A 288 -16.14 5.97 -20.41
C PHE A 288 -16.91 4.67 -20.61
N ALA A 289 -16.28 3.53 -20.29
CA ALA A 289 -16.94 2.23 -20.40
C ALA A 289 -18.13 2.15 -19.43
N LEU A 290 -17.95 2.68 -18.21
CA LEU A 290 -19.01 2.77 -17.20
C LEU A 290 -20.10 3.76 -17.59
N ASP A 291 -19.73 4.94 -18.11
CA ASP A 291 -20.70 5.93 -18.60
C ASP A 291 -21.58 5.32 -19.70
N ALA A 292 -20.96 4.69 -20.72
CA ALA A 292 -21.69 4.00 -21.78
C ALA A 292 -22.65 2.95 -21.21
N PHE A 293 -22.18 2.13 -20.27
CA PHE A 293 -23.01 1.14 -19.59
C PHE A 293 -24.22 1.76 -18.88
N ILE A 294 -24.04 2.85 -18.12
CA ILE A 294 -25.18 3.49 -17.43
C ILE A 294 -26.07 4.30 -18.37
N GLN A 295 -25.62 4.63 -19.59
CA GLN A 295 -26.46 5.22 -20.64
C GLN A 295 -27.32 4.19 -21.38
N GLY A 296 -27.17 2.89 -21.08
CA GLY A 296 -27.89 1.81 -21.76
C GLY A 296 -27.12 1.18 -22.92
N GLU A 297 -25.87 1.59 -23.15
CA GLU A 297 -25.03 1.08 -24.23
C GLU A 297 -24.19 -0.12 -23.75
N GLY A 298 -23.97 -1.11 -24.61
CA GLY A 298 -23.06 -2.24 -24.33
C GLY A 298 -23.41 -3.11 -23.11
N SER A 299 -22.48 -4.00 -22.77
CA SER A 299 -22.52 -4.87 -21.59
C SER A 299 -21.79 -4.26 -20.38
N GLU A 300 -21.97 -4.84 -19.19
CA GLU A 300 -21.24 -4.43 -17.98
C GLU A 300 -19.72 -4.54 -18.23
N PRO A 301 -18.94 -3.45 -18.02
CA PRO A 301 -17.51 -3.48 -18.28
C PRO A 301 -16.76 -4.23 -17.18
N ALA A 302 -15.59 -4.75 -17.53
CA ALA A 302 -14.68 -5.29 -16.53
C ALA A 302 -14.14 -4.14 -15.64
N LEU A 303 -14.29 -4.28 -14.32
CA LEU A 303 -13.79 -3.29 -13.36
C LEU A 303 -12.34 -3.57 -12.94
N PRO A 304 -11.58 -2.59 -12.45
CA PRO A 304 -10.34 -2.81 -11.71
C PRO A 304 -10.60 -3.62 -10.42
N LEU A 305 -9.59 -4.35 -9.93
CA LEU A 305 -9.74 -5.26 -8.79
C LEU A 305 -10.40 -4.60 -7.57
N ALA A 306 -9.98 -3.38 -7.21
CA ALA A 306 -10.54 -2.62 -6.09
C ALA A 306 -12.06 -2.38 -6.24
N TYR A 307 -12.55 -2.21 -7.46
CA TYR A 307 -13.96 -1.92 -7.76
C TYR A 307 -14.79 -3.18 -8.08
N ARG A 308 -14.17 -4.37 -8.20
CA ARG A 308 -14.87 -5.65 -8.47
C ARG A 308 -15.63 -6.16 -7.24
N THR A 309 -16.70 -5.48 -6.88
CA THR A 309 -17.54 -5.83 -5.72
C THR A 309 -19.02 -5.81 -6.06
N ALA A 310 -19.83 -6.48 -5.21
CA ALA A 310 -21.28 -6.51 -5.39
C ALA A 310 -21.89 -5.11 -5.22
N GLU A 311 -21.35 -4.31 -4.32
CA GLU A 311 -21.82 -2.96 -3.99
C GLU A 311 -21.68 -2.02 -5.20
N ILE A 312 -20.50 -1.99 -5.83
CA ILE A 312 -20.27 -1.20 -7.05
C ILE A 312 -21.14 -1.69 -8.22
N ARG A 313 -21.27 -3.02 -8.41
CA ARG A 313 -22.17 -3.57 -9.43
C ARG A 313 -23.61 -3.11 -9.19
N ASN A 314 -24.09 -3.17 -7.96
CA ASN A 314 -25.45 -2.77 -7.60
C ASN A 314 -25.69 -1.29 -7.88
N LEU A 315 -24.72 -0.42 -7.57
CA LEU A 315 -24.75 1.01 -7.90
C LEU A 315 -24.83 1.22 -9.41
N LEU A 316 -23.97 0.57 -10.21
CA LEU A 316 -23.96 0.72 -11.68
C LEU A 316 -25.28 0.27 -12.30
N GLN A 317 -25.85 -0.83 -11.82
CA GLN A 317 -27.15 -1.32 -12.27
C GLN A 317 -28.28 -0.36 -11.87
N TRP A 318 -28.23 0.20 -10.67
CA TRP A 318 -29.18 1.23 -10.24
C TRP A 318 -29.08 2.48 -11.12
N LEU A 319 -27.88 2.99 -11.39
CA LEU A 319 -27.65 4.13 -12.28
C LEU A 319 -28.19 3.88 -13.69
N ARG A 320 -27.98 2.67 -14.24
CA ARG A 320 -28.52 2.30 -15.55
C ARG A 320 -30.04 2.31 -15.56
N ARG A 321 -30.70 1.76 -14.52
CA ARG A 321 -32.16 1.82 -14.37
C ARG A 321 -32.67 3.24 -14.18
N PHE A 322 -31.96 4.04 -13.39
CA PHE A 322 -32.28 5.44 -13.12
C PHE A 322 -32.20 6.28 -14.41
N ASN A 323 -31.16 6.11 -15.21
CA ASN A 323 -30.97 6.86 -16.46
C ASN A 323 -31.94 6.44 -17.58
N GLY A 324 -32.40 5.19 -17.60
CA GLY A 324 -33.23 4.64 -18.68
C GLY A 324 -34.41 5.51 -19.11
N PRO A 325 -35.31 5.94 -18.20
CA PRO A 325 -36.45 6.78 -18.55
C PRO A 325 -36.13 8.28 -18.72
N ARG A 326 -34.89 8.70 -18.46
CA ARG A 326 -34.49 10.11 -18.34
C ARG A 326 -33.77 10.61 -19.60
N GLN A 327 -33.84 11.92 -19.86
CA GLN A 327 -33.21 12.55 -21.03
C GLN A 327 -32.35 13.77 -20.66
N GLY A 328 -31.44 14.14 -21.57
CA GLY A 328 -30.58 15.32 -21.42
C GLY A 328 -29.80 15.29 -20.11
N ASP A 329 -29.81 16.42 -19.41
CA ASP A 329 -29.06 16.65 -18.18
C ASP A 329 -29.68 16.00 -16.96
N SER A 330 -30.88 15.42 -17.07
CA SER A 330 -31.51 14.70 -15.95
C SER A 330 -30.85 13.35 -15.62
N ARG A 331 -29.85 12.94 -16.41
CA ARG A 331 -29.14 11.65 -16.29
C ARG A 331 -27.82 11.81 -15.55
N PHE A 332 -27.44 10.78 -14.81
CA PHE A 332 -26.07 10.63 -14.31
C PHE A 332 -25.10 10.40 -15.47
N ARG A 333 -23.91 10.99 -15.33
CA ARG A 333 -22.72 10.71 -16.15
C ARG A 333 -21.63 10.15 -15.25
N ILE A 334 -20.78 9.28 -15.77
CA ILE A 334 -19.59 8.80 -15.06
C ILE A 334 -18.33 9.35 -15.74
N TYR A 335 -17.37 9.77 -14.92
CA TYR A 335 -16.04 10.20 -15.33
C TYR A 335 -15.00 9.47 -14.49
N GLY A 336 -13.97 8.91 -15.13
CA GLY A 336 -12.76 8.47 -14.44
C GLY A 336 -11.78 9.62 -14.33
N ILE A 337 -11.23 9.86 -13.13
CA ILE A 337 -10.34 10.99 -12.87
C ILE A 337 -8.94 10.61 -12.38
N ASP A 338 -8.65 9.31 -12.28
CA ASP A 338 -7.35 8.82 -11.82
C ASP A 338 -6.64 7.98 -12.89
N PRO A 339 -5.63 8.53 -13.60
CA PRO A 339 -4.86 7.77 -14.57
C PRO A 339 -3.92 6.78 -13.86
N ALA A 340 -4.48 5.67 -13.40
CA ALA A 340 -3.73 4.61 -12.73
C ALA A 340 -3.20 3.53 -13.72
N ASP A 341 -3.84 3.34 -14.87
CA ASP A 341 -3.45 2.32 -15.87
C ASP A 341 -3.54 2.86 -17.32
N PRO A 342 -2.44 2.87 -18.11
CA PRO A 342 -2.46 3.28 -19.51
C PRO A 342 -3.14 2.25 -20.44
N GLY A 343 -3.24 0.99 -20.02
CA GLY A 343 -3.65 -0.13 -20.87
C GLY A 343 -5.06 -0.01 -21.44
N PRO A 344 -6.09 0.29 -20.64
CA PRO A 344 -7.43 0.50 -21.16
C PRO A 344 -7.48 1.64 -22.18
N ALA A 345 -6.88 2.81 -21.89
CA ALA A 345 -6.82 3.94 -22.82
C ALA A 345 -6.13 3.57 -24.14
N TYR A 346 -5.02 2.82 -24.08
CA TYR A 346 -4.31 2.30 -25.24
C TYR A 346 -5.20 1.40 -26.09
N ARG A 347 -5.88 0.41 -25.49
CA ARG A 347 -6.75 -0.52 -26.21
C ARG A 347 -7.93 0.18 -26.86
N TRP A 348 -8.52 1.16 -26.17
CA TRP A 348 -9.61 1.98 -26.70
C TRP A 348 -9.18 2.80 -27.92
N ALA A 349 -8.08 3.55 -27.79
CA ALA A 349 -7.52 4.32 -28.90
C ALA A 349 -7.15 3.40 -30.07
N LEU A 350 -6.51 2.26 -29.81
CA LEU A 350 -6.06 1.35 -30.87
C LEU A 350 -7.25 0.76 -31.64
N SER A 351 -8.30 0.37 -30.91
CA SER A 351 -9.54 -0.11 -31.48
C SER A 351 -10.22 0.95 -32.36
N PHE A 352 -10.19 2.21 -31.95
CA PHE A 352 -10.69 3.34 -32.73
C PHE A 352 -9.88 3.55 -34.02
N PHE A 353 -8.56 3.71 -33.93
CA PHE A 353 -7.72 3.94 -35.11
C PHE A 353 -7.76 2.76 -36.09
N ARG A 354 -7.89 1.51 -35.61
CA ARG A 354 -8.11 0.35 -36.51
C ARG A 354 -9.35 0.49 -37.39
N ARG A 355 -10.42 1.13 -36.89
CA ARG A 355 -11.67 1.32 -37.64
C ARG A 355 -11.66 2.57 -38.51
N HIS A 356 -11.14 3.68 -38.00
CA HIS A 356 -11.29 5.00 -38.63
C HIS A 356 -10.03 5.45 -39.40
N ASP A 357 -8.88 4.85 -39.14
CA ASP A 357 -7.61 5.16 -39.79
C ASP A 357 -6.66 3.95 -39.78
N PRO A 358 -7.00 2.89 -40.52
CA PRO A 358 -6.28 1.61 -40.49
C PRO A 358 -4.82 1.72 -40.94
N GLY A 359 -4.46 2.77 -41.68
CA GLY A 359 -3.07 3.04 -42.08
C GLY A 359 -2.17 3.43 -40.91
N THR A 360 -2.69 4.17 -39.92
CA THR A 360 -1.93 4.63 -38.75
C THR A 360 -1.84 3.56 -37.65
N ALA A 361 -2.86 2.70 -37.54
CA ALA A 361 -2.99 1.74 -36.44
C ALA A 361 -1.78 0.80 -36.23
N PRO A 362 -1.13 0.23 -37.27
CA PRO A 362 0.06 -0.62 -37.07
C PRO A 362 1.25 0.13 -36.49
N CYS A 363 1.45 1.39 -36.87
CA CYS A 363 2.52 2.22 -36.32
C CYS A 363 2.26 2.54 -34.85
N PHE A 364 1.03 2.94 -34.54
CA PHE A 364 0.59 3.16 -33.16
C PHE A 364 0.81 1.93 -32.28
N GLN A 365 0.34 0.76 -32.73
CA GLN A 365 0.49 -0.49 -31.99
C GLN A 365 1.97 -0.78 -31.66
N ARG A 366 2.86 -0.56 -32.63
CA ARG A 366 4.29 -0.82 -32.48
C ARG A 366 4.98 0.14 -31.50
N VAL A 367 4.63 1.42 -31.52
CA VAL A 367 5.34 2.45 -30.74
C VAL A 367 4.79 2.58 -29.32
N LEU A 368 3.46 2.53 -29.17
CA LEU A 368 2.79 2.73 -27.87
C LEU A 368 2.33 1.41 -27.22
N GLY A 369 2.59 0.26 -27.84
CA GLY A 369 2.28 -1.05 -27.25
C GLY A 369 2.91 -1.26 -25.88
N ASP A 370 4.19 -0.89 -25.75
CA ASP A 370 4.92 -0.99 -24.49
C ASP A 370 4.35 -0.03 -23.42
N LEU A 371 3.90 1.17 -23.82
CA LEU A 371 3.23 2.09 -22.90
C LEU A 371 1.90 1.47 -22.40
N GLY A 372 1.15 0.84 -23.30
CA GLY A 372 -0.11 0.17 -22.97
C GLY A 372 0.04 -1.05 -22.04
N SER A 373 1.24 -1.61 -21.88
CA SER A 373 1.53 -2.71 -20.95
C SER A 373 2.38 -2.30 -19.75
N ALA A 374 2.76 -1.02 -19.65
CA ALA A 374 3.74 -0.53 -18.67
C ALA A 374 3.34 -0.75 -17.20
N ARG A 375 2.04 -0.82 -16.88
CA ARG A 375 1.60 -1.15 -15.51
C ARG A 375 1.99 -2.58 -15.10
N GLU A 376 2.01 -3.51 -16.05
CA GLU A 376 2.35 -4.91 -15.81
C GLU A 376 3.86 -5.16 -15.92
N THR A 377 4.52 -4.47 -16.86
CA THR A 377 5.93 -4.68 -17.20
C THR A 377 6.87 -3.71 -16.47
N GLY A 378 6.34 -2.71 -15.78
CA GLY A 378 7.08 -1.59 -15.20
C GLY A 378 7.25 -0.44 -16.21
N PHE A 379 7.39 0.78 -15.70
CA PHE A 379 7.78 1.92 -16.53
C PHE A 379 9.30 1.87 -16.76
N PRO A 380 9.75 1.73 -18.02
CA PRO A 380 11.17 1.72 -18.34
C PRO A 380 11.75 3.14 -18.26
N GLY A 381 12.75 3.36 -17.40
CA GLY A 381 13.50 4.63 -17.29
C GLY A 381 14.40 4.91 -18.51
N ASP A 382 13.83 5.34 -19.64
CA ASP A 382 14.53 5.61 -20.91
C ASP A 382 13.96 6.87 -21.59
N GLN A 383 14.69 7.98 -21.53
CA GLN A 383 14.32 9.25 -22.14
C GLN A 383 14.02 9.13 -23.65
N ALA A 384 14.82 8.36 -24.40
CA ALA A 384 14.61 8.20 -25.83
C ALA A 384 13.29 7.49 -26.13
N ARG A 385 12.85 6.61 -25.23
CA ARG A 385 11.54 5.95 -25.32
C ARG A 385 10.40 6.91 -25.02
N ALA A 386 10.53 7.71 -23.95
CA ALA A 386 9.57 8.75 -23.63
C ALA A 386 9.39 9.73 -24.81
N ASP A 387 10.48 10.14 -25.47
CA ASP A 387 10.44 11.01 -26.65
C ASP A 387 9.69 10.36 -27.83
N ARG A 388 9.92 9.07 -28.09
CA ARG A 388 9.18 8.31 -29.12
C ARG A 388 7.70 8.23 -28.82
N TRP A 389 7.32 8.04 -27.56
CA TRP A 389 5.92 8.02 -27.15
C TRP A 389 5.23 9.37 -27.34
N ARG A 390 5.90 10.48 -26.97
CA ARG A 390 5.36 11.85 -27.21
C ARG A 390 5.13 12.10 -28.69
N ALA A 391 6.13 11.81 -29.53
CA ALA A 391 6.01 11.99 -30.98
C ALA A 391 4.86 11.16 -31.59
N ALA A 392 4.65 9.94 -31.09
CA ALA A 392 3.53 9.09 -31.51
C ALA A 392 2.18 9.66 -31.06
N LEU A 393 2.04 10.12 -29.82
CA LEU A 393 0.79 10.75 -29.35
C LEU A 393 0.47 12.04 -30.12
N ASP A 394 1.47 12.89 -30.39
CA ASP A 394 1.28 14.11 -31.19
C ASP A 394 0.76 13.79 -32.59
N LEU A 395 1.29 12.72 -33.22
CA LEU A 395 0.78 12.25 -34.50
C LEU A 395 -0.68 11.80 -34.38
N LEU A 396 -1.03 11.03 -33.34
CA LEU A 396 -2.40 10.55 -33.12
C LEU A 396 -3.38 11.70 -32.87
N HIS A 397 -2.98 12.74 -32.13
CA HIS A 397 -3.79 13.95 -31.96
C HIS A 397 -4.10 14.60 -33.31
N ARG A 398 -3.09 14.80 -34.16
CA ARG A 398 -3.30 15.36 -35.51
C ARG A 398 -4.20 14.47 -36.38
N ARG A 399 -4.05 13.14 -36.31
CA ARG A 399 -4.89 12.20 -37.06
C ARG A 399 -6.33 12.23 -36.56
N LEU A 400 -6.54 12.33 -35.24
CA LEU A 400 -7.87 12.46 -34.66
C LEU A 400 -8.53 13.78 -35.07
N ASP A 401 -7.81 14.90 -35.07
CA ASP A 401 -8.35 16.20 -35.51
C ASP A 401 -8.72 16.19 -37.00
N ALA A 402 -7.95 15.50 -37.85
CA ALA A 402 -8.29 15.30 -39.26
C ALA A 402 -9.57 14.47 -39.45
N LEU A 403 -9.91 13.60 -38.48
CA LEU A 403 -11.15 12.82 -38.48
C LEU A 403 -12.32 13.56 -37.83
N ALA A 404 -12.10 14.69 -37.14
CA ALA A 404 -13.09 15.31 -36.27
C ALA A 404 -14.43 15.61 -36.97
N ALA A 405 -14.41 16.01 -38.24
CA ALA A 405 -15.61 16.33 -39.02
C ALA A 405 -16.47 15.09 -39.37
N THR A 406 -15.93 13.88 -39.25
CA THR A 406 -16.64 12.62 -39.56
C THR A 406 -17.14 11.90 -38.32
N LEU A 407 -16.85 12.43 -37.13
CA LEU A 407 -17.18 11.82 -35.85
C LEU A 407 -18.28 12.62 -35.15
N ASP A 408 -19.14 11.92 -34.40
CA ASP A 408 -19.98 12.60 -33.43
C ASP A 408 -19.14 13.18 -32.29
N SER A 409 -19.66 14.23 -31.64
CA SER A 409 -18.94 14.96 -30.60
C SER A 409 -18.54 14.09 -29.41
N ARG A 410 -19.32 13.05 -29.08
CA ARG A 410 -19.00 12.14 -27.97
C ARG A 410 -17.84 11.22 -28.33
N THR A 411 -17.84 10.66 -29.53
CA THR A 411 -16.74 9.83 -30.01
C THR A 411 -15.45 10.62 -30.07
N LEU A 412 -15.49 11.84 -30.64
CA LEU A 412 -14.32 12.72 -30.70
C LEU A 412 -13.75 13.02 -29.30
N GLU A 413 -14.61 13.44 -28.36
CA GLU A 413 -14.18 13.76 -26.99
C GLU A 413 -13.61 12.54 -26.26
N ARG A 414 -14.23 11.36 -26.43
CA ARG A 414 -13.74 10.11 -25.84
C ARG A 414 -12.32 9.78 -26.33
N GLN A 415 -12.07 9.93 -27.62
CA GLN A 415 -10.73 9.66 -28.17
C GLN A 415 -9.71 10.71 -27.73
N ARG A 416 -10.07 12.00 -27.69
CA ARG A 416 -9.20 13.07 -27.17
C ARG A 416 -8.74 12.76 -25.75
N ARG A 417 -9.69 12.43 -24.87
CA ARG A 417 -9.37 12.08 -23.47
C ARG A 417 -8.55 10.80 -23.35
N SER A 418 -8.74 9.82 -24.24
CA SER A 418 -7.95 8.58 -24.24
C SER A 418 -6.49 8.85 -24.60
N LEU A 419 -6.23 9.75 -25.56
CA LEU A 419 -4.87 10.18 -25.91
C LEU A 419 -4.23 11.03 -24.80
N VAL A 420 -4.99 11.93 -24.18
CA VAL A 420 -4.50 12.71 -23.02
C VAL A 420 -4.14 11.79 -21.85
N ALA A 421 -4.98 10.80 -21.55
CA ALA A 421 -4.72 9.83 -20.48
C ALA A 421 -3.42 9.04 -20.73
N LEU A 422 -3.14 8.63 -21.97
CA LEU A 422 -1.87 7.99 -22.31
C LEU A 422 -0.66 8.92 -22.07
N GLY A 423 -0.79 10.20 -22.40
CA GLY A 423 0.27 11.20 -22.22
C GLY A 423 0.67 11.40 -20.76
N GLN A 424 -0.25 11.22 -19.81
CA GLN A 424 0.01 11.38 -18.38
C GLN A 424 1.01 10.37 -17.82
N PHE A 425 1.21 9.24 -18.49
CA PHE A 425 2.16 8.20 -18.06
C PHE A 425 3.56 8.35 -18.63
N ILE A 426 3.77 9.26 -19.60
CA ILE A 426 5.09 9.46 -20.22
C ILE A 426 6.15 9.97 -19.22
N PRO A 427 5.85 10.91 -18.30
CA PRO A 427 6.82 11.34 -17.30
C PRO A 427 7.34 10.19 -16.42
N LEU A 428 6.51 9.18 -16.13
CA LEU A 428 6.88 8.02 -15.30
C LEU A 428 7.93 7.10 -15.95
N ALA A 429 8.28 7.32 -17.22
CA ALA A 429 9.33 6.58 -17.92
C ALA A 429 10.67 7.32 -17.95
N VAL A 430 10.77 8.46 -17.28
CA VAL A 430 12.00 9.26 -17.17
C VAL A 430 12.56 9.24 -15.74
N ASP A 431 11.66 9.11 -14.76
CA ASP A 431 11.96 8.89 -13.34
C ASP A 431 12.22 7.41 -13.03
#